data_AF-A0A1J5VY89-F1
#
_entry.id   AF-A0A1J5VY89-F1
#
_cell.length_a   1.000
_cell.length_b   1.000
_cell.length_c   1.000
_cell.angle_alpha   90.00
_cell.angle_beta   90.00
_cell.angle_gamma   90.00
#
_symmetry.space_group_name_H-M   'P 1'
#
loop_
_entity.id
_entity.type
_entity.pdbx_description
1 polymer ?
#
loop_
_entity_poly.entity_id
_entity_poly.type
_entity_poly.pdbx_seq_one_letter_code
_entity_poly.pdbx_strand_id
1 'polypeptide(L)'
;MTDPQLPELVPSALTSPPAVETPVIVRRGKTKTSREEVEEILAMPPRVLAAGQVLDEDTLASLQAVAVVFSPYRTTGSGRWFHPAQQRQMITIYHRLPYGTKGPWCTRQAIQYCDIKRWARALQLSKSTADGLDGIQRAKRSVDEAYRGRYSPDYIREMVIEYQLVPYGQKEAWLIEHGLADHTMRRWTAMVADGDLTTRTTPRRIGTLTMDECVEIQQLRKEVSALMQQKRKLELDAKRREEAMQRALDKATERAERAELATDVLGKALATMPGQHGVDSNVAEGSSLKTNNASTTKDNTQKKH
;
A
#
# COMPACT_ATOMS: atom_id res chain seq x y z
N MET A 1 1.40 -81.67 -85.97
CA MET A 1 1.92 -81.93 -84.62
C MET A 1 2.38 -80.60 -84.04
N THR A 2 1.84 -80.24 -82.88
CA THR A 2 2.31 -79.25 -81.87
C THR A 2 2.52 -77.77 -82.24
N ASP A 3 1.60 -76.95 -81.72
CA ASP A 3 1.69 -75.54 -81.25
C ASP A 3 2.72 -75.37 -80.09
N PRO A 4 3.00 -74.17 -79.54
CA PRO A 4 3.31 -72.85 -80.16
C PRO A 4 4.40 -72.06 -79.36
N GLN A 5 4.84 -70.89 -79.85
CA GLN A 5 5.36 -69.82 -78.96
C GLN A 5 5.13 -68.43 -79.56
N LEU A 6 4.31 -67.63 -78.89
CA LEU A 6 4.05 -66.20 -79.15
C LEU A 6 5.26 -65.33 -78.78
N PRO A 7 5.37 -64.10 -79.33
CA PRO A 7 5.15 -62.94 -78.45
C PRO A 7 4.51 -61.68 -79.07
N GLU A 8 3.86 -60.97 -78.14
CA GLU A 8 3.70 -59.51 -77.94
C GLU A 8 3.47 -58.53 -79.10
N LEU A 9 2.29 -57.90 -79.02
CA LEU A 9 1.91 -56.67 -79.69
C LEU A 9 2.48 -55.45 -78.95
N VAL A 10 3.25 -54.63 -79.68
CA VAL A 10 3.44 -53.20 -79.38
C VAL A 10 2.48 -52.43 -80.30
N PRO A 11 2.00 -51.23 -79.90
CA PRO A 11 2.42 -50.08 -80.70
C PRO A 11 2.68 -48.79 -79.91
N SER A 12 3.82 -48.20 -80.28
CA SER A 12 3.99 -46.80 -80.70
C SER A 12 3.73 -45.66 -79.71
N ALA A 13 4.86 -45.11 -79.29
CA ALA A 13 5.02 -43.75 -78.82
C ALA A 13 4.73 -42.71 -79.91
N LEU A 14 4.12 -41.59 -79.52
CA LEU A 14 4.11 -40.31 -80.22
C LEU A 14 4.35 -39.18 -79.19
N THR A 15 5.58 -38.66 -79.21
CA THR A 15 5.98 -37.23 -79.17
C THR A 15 5.52 -36.30 -78.02
N SER A 16 6.51 -35.94 -77.16
CA SER A 16 6.84 -34.72 -76.33
C SER A 16 5.97 -33.44 -76.43
N PRO A 17 5.97 -32.47 -75.45
CA PRO A 17 7.14 -31.91 -74.72
C PRO A 17 6.90 -31.54 -73.21
N PRO A 18 7.87 -30.92 -72.47
CA PRO A 18 8.00 -31.07 -71.01
C PRO A 18 7.14 -30.08 -70.21
N ALA A 19 6.44 -30.60 -69.21
CA ALA A 19 5.72 -29.79 -68.22
C ALA A 19 6.69 -29.29 -67.14
N VAL A 20 6.75 -27.97 -67.05
CA VAL A 20 7.39 -27.17 -66.01
C VAL A 20 7.02 -27.70 -64.62
N GLU A 21 8.01 -28.18 -63.87
CA GLU A 21 7.87 -28.48 -62.44
C GLU A 21 7.64 -27.17 -61.69
N THR A 22 6.40 -26.93 -61.29
CA THR A 22 6.09 -25.99 -60.21
C THR A 22 6.09 -26.77 -58.90
N PRO A 23 6.80 -26.32 -57.85
CA PRO A 23 6.73 -26.97 -56.55
C PRO A 23 5.33 -26.72 -55.97
N VAL A 24 4.52 -27.78 -55.97
CA VAL A 24 3.25 -27.80 -55.24
C VAL A 24 3.58 -27.61 -53.76
N ILE A 25 3.41 -26.39 -53.28
CA ILE A 25 3.41 -26.04 -51.86
C ILE A 25 2.27 -26.84 -51.23
N VAL A 26 2.62 -27.96 -50.59
CA VAL A 26 1.74 -28.71 -49.69
C VAL A 26 1.42 -27.78 -48.52
N ARG A 27 0.33 -27.04 -48.65
CA ARG A 27 -0.29 -26.34 -47.52
C ARG A 27 -0.72 -27.41 -46.52
N ARG A 28 0.09 -27.60 -45.46
CA ARG A 28 -0.31 -28.36 -44.27
C ARG A 28 -1.58 -27.73 -43.68
N GLY A 29 -2.74 -28.26 -44.08
CA GLY A 29 -4.00 -27.98 -43.42
C GLY A 29 -3.90 -28.47 -41.97
N LYS A 30 -4.18 -27.59 -41.01
CA LYS A 30 -4.40 -27.99 -39.62
C LYS A 30 -5.51 -29.04 -39.61
N THR A 31 -5.19 -30.29 -39.31
CA THR A 31 -6.16 -31.34 -39.05
C THR A 31 -7.04 -30.85 -37.89
N LYS A 32 -8.27 -30.46 -38.18
CA LYS A 32 -9.27 -30.19 -37.15
C LYS A 32 -9.48 -31.51 -36.42
N THR A 33 -9.09 -31.55 -35.15
CA THR A 33 -9.40 -32.66 -34.24
C THR A 33 -10.89 -32.95 -34.32
N SER A 34 -11.25 -34.17 -34.73
CA SER A 34 -12.66 -34.53 -34.90
C SER A 34 -13.32 -34.58 -33.52
N ARG A 35 -14.59 -34.19 -33.47
CA ARG A 35 -15.34 -34.16 -32.21
C ARG A 35 -15.47 -35.56 -31.59
N GLU A 36 -15.66 -36.56 -32.44
CA GLU A 36 -15.86 -37.96 -32.09
C GLU A 36 -14.63 -38.55 -31.38
N GLU A 37 -13.41 -38.30 -31.89
CA GLU A 37 -12.16 -38.72 -31.24
C GLU A 37 -12.01 -38.15 -29.82
N VAL A 38 -12.40 -36.88 -29.63
CA VAL A 38 -12.32 -36.23 -28.32
C VAL A 38 -13.35 -36.79 -27.34
N GLU A 39 -14.55 -37.12 -27.82
CA GLU A 39 -15.60 -37.74 -27.00
C GLU A 39 -15.20 -39.18 -26.58
N GLU A 40 -14.57 -39.95 -27.46
CA GLU A 40 -14.03 -41.28 -27.15
C GLU A 40 -12.95 -41.21 -26.05
N ILE A 41 -12.02 -40.25 -26.15
CA ILE A 41 -11.00 -40.02 -25.13
C ILE A 41 -11.63 -39.57 -23.79
N LEU A 42 -12.68 -38.76 -23.86
CA LEU A 42 -13.41 -38.32 -22.66
C LEU A 42 -14.24 -39.45 -22.02
N ALA A 43 -14.52 -40.54 -22.73
CA ALA A 43 -15.14 -41.75 -22.18
C ALA A 43 -14.13 -42.69 -21.51
N MET A 44 -12.84 -42.64 -21.91
CA MET A 44 -11.77 -43.43 -21.28
C MET A 44 -11.44 -42.96 -19.84
N PRO A 45 -10.99 -43.87 -18.95
CA PRO A 45 -10.65 -43.51 -17.57
C PRO A 45 -9.52 -42.47 -17.48
N PRO A 46 -9.61 -41.51 -16.55
CA PRO A 46 -8.63 -40.42 -16.45
C PRO A 46 -7.28 -40.86 -15.93
N ARG A 47 -6.23 -40.35 -16.58
CA ARG A 47 -4.88 -40.35 -16.03
C ARG A 47 -4.76 -39.16 -15.09
N VAL A 48 -4.56 -39.41 -13.80
CA VAL A 48 -4.49 -38.34 -12.79
C VAL A 48 -3.05 -37.85 -12.70
N LEU A 49 -2.87 -36.54 -12.88
CA LEU A 49 -1.60 -35.85 -12.70
C LEU A 49 -1.54 -35.27 -11.28
N ALA A 50 -0.42 -35.48 -10.57
CA ALA A 50 -0.27 -34.99 -9.21
C ALA A 50 -0.22 -33.44 -9.16
N ALA A 51 -0.49 -32.88 -7.97
CA ALA A 51 -0.42 -31.44 -7.76
C ALA A 51 0.98 -30.90 -8.10
N GLY A 52 1.05 -29.85 -8.91
CA GLY A 52 2.31 -29.22 -9.33
C GLY A 52 3.06 -29.93 -10.47
N GLN A 53 2.71 -31.17 -10.83
CA GLN A 53 3.22 -31.81 -12.05
C GLN A 53 2.60 -31.15 -13.30
N VAL A 54 3.35 -31.23 -14.40
CA VAL A 54 3.08 -30.55 -15.67
C VAL A 54 3.32 -31.56 -16.79
N LEU A 55 2.48 -31.55 -17.83
CA LEU A 55 2.68 -32.38 -19.02
C LEU A 55 3.90 -31.90 -19.83
N ASP A 56 4.62 -32.83 -20.43
CA ASP A 56 5.62 -32.56 -21.46
C ASP A 56 4.99 -31.85 -22.67
N GLU A 57 5.79 -31.09 -23.41
CA GLU A 57 5.31 -30.31 -24.55
C GLU A 57 4.71 -31.20 -25.65
N ASP A 58 5.26 -32.40 -25.85
CA ASP A 58 4.78 -33.38 -26.83
C ASP A 58 3.41 -33.94 -26.45
N THR A 59 3.22 -34.35 -25.19
CA THR A 59 1.91 -34.80 -24.70
C THR A 59 0.90 -33.66 -24.67
N LEU A 60 1.30 -32.45 -24.28
CA LEU A 60 0.44 -31.25 -24.34
C LEU A 60 0.05 -30.90 -25.79
N ALA A 61 0.94 -31.20 -26.76
CA ALA A 61 0.67 -31.01 -28.17
C ALA A 61 -0.34 -32.04 -28.71
N SER A 62 -0.40 -33.22 -28.11
CA SER A 62 -1.23 -34.36 -28.49
C SER A 62 -2.69 -34.27 -28.01
N LEU A 63 -3.58 -34.98 -28.70
CA LEU A 63 -4.96 -35.22 -28.27
C LEU A 63 -5.05 -35.95 -26.92
N GLN A 64 -4.02 -36.73 -26.58
CA GLN A 64 -3.96 -37.49 -25.33
C GLN A 64 -3.97 -36.59 -24.08
N ALA A 65 -3.59 -35.30 -24.20
CA ALA A 65 -3.70 -34.34 -23.10
C ALA A 65 -5.13 -34.19 -22.56
N VAL A 66 -6.15 -34.47 -23.38
CA VAL A 66 -7.57 -34.38 -22.97
C VAL A 66 -7.93 -35.43 -21.91
N ALA A 67 -7.26 -36.60 -21.94
CA ALA A 67 -7.50 -37.70 -21.00
C ALA A 67 -7.01 -37.41 -19.57
N VAL A 68 -6.14 -36.42 -19.42
CA VAL A 68 -5.43 -36.11 -18.17
C VAL A 68 -6.29 -35.26 -17.25
N VAL A 69 -6.38 -35.65 -15.98
CA VAL A 69 -7.03 -34.87 -14.92
C VAL A 69 -6.00 -34.31 -13.98
N PHE A 70 -5.99 -32.98 -13.83
CA PHE A 70 -5.04 -32.30 -12.96
C PHE A 70 -5.55 -32.34 -11.52
N SER A 71 -4.69 -32.70 -10.58
CA SER A 71 -5.03 -32.64 -9.16
C SER A 71 -4.79 -31.22 -8.62
N PRO A 72 -5.78 -30.60 -7.95
CA PRO A 72 -5.59 -29.32 -7.28
C PRO A 72 -4.63 -29.50 -6.09
N TYR A 73 -3.84 -28.47 -5.79
CA TYR A 73 -2.95 -28.49 -4.62
C TYR A 73 -3.68 -28.06 -3.33
N ARG A 74 -4.82 -27.37 -3.46
CA ARG A 74 -5.73 -27.03 -2.36
C ARG A 74 -7.18 -27.08 -2.80
N THR A 75 -8.03 -27.66 -1.95
CA THR A 75 -9.49 -27.62 -2.07
C THR A 75 -10.06 -26.88 -0.86
N THR A 76 -10.77 -25.78 -1.12
CA THR A 76 -11.48 -25.00 -0.09
C THR A 76 -12.97 -25.02 -0.41
N GLY A 77 -13.84 -24.70 0.56
CA GLY A 77 -15.28 -24.54 0.29
C GLY A 77 -15.59 -23.50 -0.79
N SER A 78 -14.65 -22.58 -1.05
CA SER A 78 -14.70 -21.55 -2.09
C SER A 78 -14.18 -21.98 -3.48
N GLY A 79 -13.62 -23.18 -3.64
CA GLY A 79 -13.17 -23.70 -4.93
C GLY A 79 -11.89 -24.54 -4.90
N ARG A 80 -11.42 -24.89 -6.10
CA ARG A 80 -10.20 -25.68 -6.32
C ARG A 80 -9.07 -24.79 -6.82
N TRP A 81 -7.90 -24.94 -6.23
CA TRP A 81 -6.72 -24.15 -6.56
C TRP A 81 -5.70 -25.04 -7.28
N PHE A 82 -5.31 -24.61 -8.48
CA PHE A 82 -4.33 -25.29 -9.34
C PHE A 82 -3.05 -24.48 -9.45
N HIS A 83 -1.92 -25.16 -9.67
CA HIS A 83 -0.65 -24.47 -9.87
C HIS A 83 -0.71 -23.61 -11.15
N PRO A 84 -0.08 -22.42 -11.21
CA PRO A 84 -0.13 -21.57 -12.40
C PRO A 84 0.33 -22.25 -13.70
N ALA A 85 1.30 -23.16 -13.60
CA ALA A 85 1.75 -23.98 -14.73
C ALA A 85 0.64 -24.94 -15.23
N GLN A 86 -0.08 -25.58 -14.32
CA GLN A 86 -1.22 -26.45 -14.66
C GLN A 86 -2.36 -25.64 -15.29
N GLN A 87 -2.66 -24.45 -14.75
CA GLN A 87 -3.66 -23.55 -15.33
C GLN A 87 -3.33 -23.21 -16.80
N ARG A 88 -2.06 -22.91 -17.12
CA ARG A 88 -1.60 -22.65 -18.50
C ARG A 88 -1.83 -23.84 -19.43
N GLN A 89 -1.55 -25.05 -18.97
CA GLN A 89 -1.78 -26.27 -19.75
C GLN A 89 -3.27 -26.53 -19.96
N MET A 90 -4.06 -26.42 -18.89
CA MET A 90 -5.51 -26.58 -18.93
C MET A 90 -6.16 -25.59 -19.90
N ILE A 91 -5.72 -24.33 -19.92
CA ILE A 91 -6.18 -23.30 -20.88
C ILE A 91 -5.78 -23.67 -22.31
N THR A 92 -4.56 -24.15 -22.49
CA THR A 92 -4.07 -24.60 -23.81
C THR A 92 -4.90 -25.77 -24.34
N ILE A 93 -5.15 -26.79 -23.52
CA ILE A 93 -6.01 -27.94 -23.85
C ILE A 93 -7.42 -27.43 -24.18
N TYR A 94 -8.01 -26.60 -23.33
CA TYR A 94 -9.36 -26.06 -23.53
C TYR A 94 -9.53 -25.29 -24.84
N HIS A 95 -8.53 -24.51 -25.26
CA HIS A 95 -8.58 -23.77 -26.53
C HIS A 95 -8.49 -24.68 -27.76
N ARG A 96 -7.89 -25.86 -27.62
CA ARG A 96 -7.78 -26.87 -28.68
C ARG A 96 -9.01 -27.76 -28.80
N LEU A 97 -9.82 -27.85 -27.74
CA LEU A 97 -11.04 -28.66 -27.75
C LEU A 97 -12.08 -28.12 -28.75
N PRO A 98 -12.75 -29.00 -29.52
CA PRO A 98 -13.86 -28.63 -30.37
C PRO A 98 -15.07 -28.10 -29.55
N TYR A 99 -15.99 -27.42 -30.23
CA TYR A 99 -17.23 -26.96 -29.60
C TYR A 99 -18.09 -28.17 -29.20
N GLY A 100 -18.69 -28.14 -28.00
CA GLY A 100 -19.46 -29.27 -27.44
C GLY A 100 -18.69 -30.13 -26.43
N THR A 101 -17.38 -30.35 -26.60
CA THR A 101 -16.58 -31.23 -25.71
C THR A 101 -15.97 -30.49 -24.51
N LYS A 102 -15.99 -29.16 -24.54
CA LYS A 102 -15.46 -28.28 -23.49
C LYS A 102 -16.17 -28.45 -22.14
N GLY A 103 -17.50 -28.60 -22.15
CA GLY A 103 -18.30 -28.78 -20.93
C GLY A 103 -18.00 -30.10 -20.21
N PRO A 104 -18.09 -31.25 -20.92
CA PRO A 104 -17.69 -32.55 -20.38
C PRO A 104 -16.25 -32.57 -19.85
N TRP A 105 -15.30 -31.97 -20.59
CA TRP A 105 -13.92 -31.86 -20.11
C TRP A 105 -13.79 -31.02 -18.83
N CYS A 106 -14.45 -29.86 -18.74
CA CYS A 106 -14.45 -29.06 -17.50
C CYS A 106 -15.04 -29.82 -16.31
N THR A 107 -16.15 -30.52 -16.54
CA THR A 107 -16.82 -31.34 -15.53
C THR A 107 -15.89 -32.42 -14.98
N ARG A 108 -15.13 -33.06 -15.87
CA ARG A 108 -14.12 -34.07 -15.52
C ARG A 108 -12.98 -33.52 -14.66
N GLN A 109 -12.60 -32.25 -14.84
CA GLN A 109 -11.63 -31.56 -13.98
C GLN A 109 -12.25 -31.00 -12.68
N ALA A 110 -13.57 -31.14 -12.51
CA ALA A 110 -14.35 -30.50 -11.46
C ALA A 110 -14.15 -28.97 -11.38
N ILE A 111 -14.11 -28.32 -12.55
CA ILE A 111 -14.01 -26.87 -12.71
C ILE A 111 -15.17 -26.34 -13.57
N GLN A 112 -15.43 -25.05 -13.49
CA GLN A 112 -16.41 -24.39 -14.36
C GLN A 112 -15.73 -23.71 -15.56
N TYR A 113 -16.46 -23.52 -16.66
CA TYR A 113 -15.93 -22.82 -17.84
C TYR A 113 -15.47 -21.38 -17.51
N CYS A 114 -16.10 -20.75 -16.50
CA CYS A 114 -15.77 -19.41 -16.05
C CYS A 114 -14.39 -19.35 -15.40
N ASP A 115 -13.92 -20.44 -14.77
CA ASP A 115 -12.57 -20.54 -14.21
C ASP A 115 -11.52 -20.43 -15.30
N ILE A 116 -11.71 -21.14 -16.41
CA ILE A 116 -10.78 -21.11 -17.54
C ILE A 116 -10.77 -19.73 -18.19
N LYS A 117 -11.94 -19.10 -18.38
CA LYS A 117 -12.01 -17.72 -18.89
C LYS A 117 -11.33 -16.73 -17.95
N ARG A 118 -11.50 -16.88 -16.63
CA ARG A 118 -10.86 -16.05 -15.61
C ARG A 118 -9.34 -16.21 -15.64
N TRP A 119 -8.84 -17.44 -15.71
CA TRP A 119 -7.41 -17.71 -15.82
C TRP A 119 -6.83 -17.24 -17.16
N ALA A 120 -7.52 -17.47 -18.27
CA ALA A 120 -7.10 -17.01 -19.59
C ALA A 120 -7.03 -15.47 -19.66
N ARG A 121 -8.00 -14.77 -19.05
CA ARG A 121 -7.94 -13.31 -18.89
C ARG A 121 -6.74 -12.90 -18.03
N ALA A 122 -6.54 -13.53 -16.88
CA ALA A 122 -5.37 -13.26 -16.03
C ALA A 122 -4.04 -13.46 -16.78
N LEU A 123 -3.97 -14.45 -17.69
CA LEU A 123 -2.80 -14.74 -18.54
C LEU A 123 -2.70 -13.89 -19.83
N GLN A 124 -3.82 -13.35 -20.34
CA GLN A 124 -3.81 -12.41 -21.48
C GLN A 124 -3.45 -11.00 -21.01
N LEU A 125 -3.90 -10.62 -19.81
CA LEU A 125 -3.49 -9.40 -19.10
C LEU A 125 -1.98 -9.40 -18.74
N SER A 126 -1.27 -10.53 -18.89
CA SER A 126 0.19 -10.68 -18.74
C SER A 126 1.00 -10.60 -20.04
N LYS A 127 0.38 -10.39 -21.22
CA LYS A 127 1.09 -10.32 -22.51
C LYS A 127 1.41 -8.89 -23.02
N SER A 128 0.97 -7.84 -22.33
CA SER A 128 1.22 -6.45 -22.75
C SER A 128 2.50 -5.92 -22.12
N THR A 129 3.54 -5.79 -22.95
CA THR A 129 4.86 -5.27 -22.60
C THR A 129 4.91 -3.78 -23.01
N ALA A 130 4.61 -2.88 -22.08
CA ALA A 130 4.88 -1.44 -22.22
C ALA A 130 5.35 -0.82 -20.89
N ASP A 131 4.82 -1.29 -19.74
CA ASP A 131 5.14 -0.73 -18.41
C ASP A 131 5.98 -1.66 -17.50
N GLY A 132 6.46 -2.80 -18.01
CA GLY A 132 7.34 -3.72 -17.27
C GLY A 132 6.71 -4.51 -16.10
N LEU A 133 5.38 -4.44 -15.87
CA LEU A 133 4.68 -5.19 -14.81
C LEU A 133 3.72 -6.27 -15.35
N ASP A 134 3.77 -7.45 -14.73
CA ASP A 134 3.04 -8.66 -15.12
C ASP A 134 1.55 -8.63 -14.68
N GLY A 135 0.65 -9.28 -15.43
CA GLY A 135 -0.79 -9.34 -15.15
C GLY A 135 -1.15 -10.02 -13.82
N ILE A 136 -0.23 -10.85 -13.30
CA ILE A 136 -0.31 -11.48 -11.98
C ILE A 136 0.13 -10.51 -10.87
N GLN A 137 0.97 -9.50 -11.15
CA GLN A 137 1.30 -8.41 -10.20
C GLN A 137 0.14 -7.41 -10.07
N ARG A 138 -0.66 -7.22 -11.13
CA ARG A 138 -1.94 -6.47 -11.12
C ARG A 138 -3.02 -7.18 -10.28
N ALA A 139 -3.06 -8.52 -10.30
CA ALA A 139 -3.95 -9.33 -9.47
C ALA A 139 -3.43 -9.55 -8.03
N LYS A 140 -2.12 -9.43 -7.78
CA LYS A 140 -1.50 -9.55 -6.43
C LYS A 140 -1.45 -8.25 -5.62
N ARG A 141 -1.51 -7.06 -6.24
CA ARG A 141 -1.91 -5.81 -5.55
C ARG A 141 -3.39 -5.85 -5.11
N SER A 142 -4.19 -6.76 -5.65
CA SER A 142 -5.65 -6.75 -5.54
C SER A 142 -6.24 -7.60 -4.40
N VAL A 143 -5.42 -8.36 -3.69
CA VAL A 143 -5.81 -9.18 -2.52
C VAL A 143 -4.61 -9.10 -1.58
N ASP A 144 -4.68 -8.64 -0.34
CA ASP A 144 -3.62 -8.99 0.63
C ASP A 144 -2.22 -8.33 0.47
N GLU A 145 -2.13 -7.02 0.28
CA GLU A 145 -1.96 -6.26 1.54
C GLU A 145 -3.24 -6.13 2.38
N ALA A 146 -4.41 -6.51 1.87
CA ALA A 146 -5.59 -6.81 2.67
C ALA A 146 -5.45 -7.60 4.02
N TYR A 147 -4.30 -8.11 4.51
CA TYR A 147 -4.19 -8.59 5.91
C TYR A 147 -2.83 -8.49 6.64
N ARG A 148 -1.80 -7.76 6.17
CA ARG A 148 -0.64 -7.47 7.03
C ARG A 148 -0.94 -6.27 7.91
N GLY A 149 -1.53 -6.53 9.09
CA GLY A 149 -1.99 -5.54 10.06
C GLY A 149 -0.99 -4.50 10.60
N ARG A 150 -0.33 -3.68 9.78
CA ARG A 150 0.59 -2.61 10.24
C ARG A 150 0.60 -1.33 9.41
N TYR A 151 -0.47 -0.95 8.70
CA TYR A 151 -0.63 0.47 8.41
C TYR A 151 -1.12 1.18 9.67
N SER A 152 -0.32 2.14 10.14
CA SER A 152 -0.74 3.04 11.20
C SER A 152 -2.01 3.77 10.73
N PRO A 153 -3.00 4.00 11.61
CA PRO A 153 -4.14 4.87 11.31
C PRO A 153 -3.71 6.21 10.71
N ASP A 154 -2.55 6.73 11.14
CA ASP A 154 -2.01 8.00 10.65
C ASP A 154 -1.52 7.91 9.20
N TYR A 155 -0.86 6.81 8.84
CA TYR A 155 -0.43 6.55 7.47
C TYR A 155 -1.64 6.46 6.53
N ILE A 156 -2.71 5.80 6.95
CA ILE A 156 -3.94 5.72 6.14
C ILE A 156 -4.54 7.11 5.93
N ARG A 157 -4.59 7.94 6.97
CA ARG A 157 -5.08 9.34 6.86
C ARG A 157 -4.24 10.17 5.89
N GLU A 158 -2.92 10.05 5.95
CA GLU A 158 -2.01 10.77 5.07
C GLU A 158 -2.22 10.38 3.60
N MET A 159 -2.23 9.07 3.31
CA MET A 159 -2.48 8.57 1.97
C MET A 159 -3.84 9.00 1.41
N VAL A 160 -4.87 9.07 2.28
CA VAL A 160 -6.21 9.52 1.87
C VAL A 160 -6.22 11.01 1.52
N ILE A 161 -5.57 11.84 2.32
CA ILE A 161 -5.48 13.28 2.06
C ILE A 161 -4.71 13.53 0.76
N GLU A 162 -3.57 12.86 0.57
CA GLU A 162 -2.77 12.98 -0.65
C GLU A 162 -3.56 12.58 -1.90
N TYR A 163 -4.22 11.43 -1.87
CA TYR A 163 -5.05 10.96 -2.97
C TYR A 163 -6.20 11.93 -3.31
N GLN A 164 -6.79 12.59 -2.32
CA GLN A 164 -7.85 13.55 -2.58
C GLN A 164 -7.35 14.83 -3.22
N LEU A 165 -6.14 15.27 -2.87
CA LEU A 165 -5.47 16.45 -3.45
C LEU A 165 -4.96 16.23 -4.88
N VAL A 166 -4.84 14.98 -5.34
CA VAL A 166 -4.44 14.67 -6.72
C VAL A 166 -5.48 15.21 -7.73
N PRO A 167 -5.06 15.95 -8.78
CA PRO A 167 -5.95 16.44 -9.82
C PRO A 167 -6.75 15.34 -10.52
N TYR A 168 -7.94 15.71 -11.01
CA TYR A 168 -8.79 14.78 -11.76
C TYR A 168 -8.05 14.24 -13.00
N GLY A 169 -8.04 12.92 -13.17
CA GLY A 169 -7.34 12.22 -14.26
C GLY A 169 -5.94 11.68 -13.92
N GLN A 170 -5.30 12.13 -12.83
CA GLN A 170 -3.99 11.60 -12.40
C GLN A 170 -4.08 10.56 -11.28
N LYS A 171 -5.28 10.34 -10.74
CA LYS A 171 -5.53 9.43 -9.61
C LYS A 171 -5.17 7.97 -9.93
N GLU A 172 -5.33 7.54 -11.18
CA GLU A 172 -4.97 6.16 -11.58
C GLU A 172 -3.45 5.95 -11.61
N ALA A 173 -2.69 6.91 -12.15
CA ALA A 173 -1.23 6.86 -12.13
C ALA A 173 -0.69 6.88 -10.69
N TRP A 174 -1.24 7.74 -9.84
CA TRP A 174 -0.89 7.80 -8.42
C TRP A 174 -1.15 6.46 -7.70
N LEU A 175 -2.28 5.81 -7.97
CA LEU A 175 -2.58 4.47 -7.43
C LEU A 175 -1.58 3.41 -7.93
N ILE A 176 -1.13 3.50 -9.18
CA ILE A 176 -0.12 2.61 -9.75
C ILE A 176 1.25 2.84 -9.10
N GLU A 177 1.64 4.08 -8.84
CA GLU A 177 2.88 4.43 -8.15
C GLU A 177 2.88 3.91 -6.71
N HIS A 178 1.79 4.14 -5.97
CA HIS A 178 1.66 3.76 -4.55
C HIS A 178 1.30 2.29 -4.36
N GLY A 179 1.02 1.59 -5.45
CA GLY A 179 0.65 0.18 -5.45
C GLY A 179 -0.65 -0.16 -4.75
N LEU A 180 -1.56 0.81 -4.72
CA LEU A 180 -2.89 0.69 -4.13
C LEU A 180 -3.92 0.37 -5.20
N ALA A 181 -4.96 -0.35 -4.79
CA ALA A 181 -6.13 -0.58 -5.62
C ALA A 181 -7.20 0.50 -5.34
N ASP A 182 -7.93 0.92 -6.37
CA ASP A 182 -8.99 1.94 -6.26
C ASP A 182 -10.06 1.59 -5.19
N HIS A 183 -10.45 0.32 -5.10
CA HIS A 183 -11.41 -0.14 -4.08
C HIS A 183 -10.86 -0.02 -2.64
N THR A 184 -9.55 -0.20 -2.45
CA THR A 184 -8.87 -0.01 -1.15
C THR A 184 -8.91 1.45 -0.75
N MET A 185 -8.60 2.33 -1.70
CA MET A 185 -8.58 3.78 -1.50
C MET A 185 -9.99 4.31 -1.13
N ARG A 186 -11.04 3.88 -1.85
CA ARG A 186 -12.43 4.23 -1.51
C ARG A 186 -12.85 3.75 -0.13
N ARG A 187 -12.44 2.54 0.25
CA ARG A 187 -12.72 1.99 1.60
C ARG A 187 -12.00 2.79 2.69
N TRP A 188 -10.74 3.17 2.47
CA TRP A 188 -9.99 4.01 3.39
C TRP A 188 -10.60 5.40 3.53
N THR A 189 -11.06 6.02 2.43
CA THR A 189 -11.77 7.30 2.48
C THR A 189 -13.02 7.23 3.34
N ALA A 190 -13.83 6.16 3.19
CA ALA A 190 -15.01 5.96 4.03
C ALA A 190 -14.65 5.79 5.51
N MET A 191 -13.62 4.98 5.82
CA MET A 191 -13.15 4.79 7.19
C MET A 191 -12.59 6.08 7.82
N VAL A 192 -11.95 6.95 7.03
CA VAL A 192 -11.48 8.26 7.49
C VAL A 192 -12.67 9.20 7.77
N ALA A 193 -13.65 9.24 6.87
CA ALA A 193 -14.84 10.08 7.01
C ALA A 193 -15.70 9.69 8.23
N ASP A 194 -15.84 8.38 8.49
CA ASP A 194 -16.63 7.87 9.61
C ASP A 194 -15.84 7.83 10.94
N GLY A 195 -14.52 8.03 10.91
CA GLY A 195 -13.65 7.96 12.10
C GLY A 195 -13.28 6.55 12.57
N ASP A 196 -13.65 5.51 11.82
CA ASP A 196 -13.57 4.08 12.19
C ASP A 196 -12.19 3.41 11.91
N LEU A 197 -11.12 4.22 11.79
CA LEU A 197 -9.77 3.70 11.51
C LEU A 197 -9.19 2.84 12.64
N THR A 198 -9.58 3.08 13.89
CA THR A 198 -9.08 2.38 15.08
C THR A 198 -9.78 1.04 15.29
N THR A 199 -11.06 0.95 14.97
CA THR A 199 -11.90 -0.25 15.13
C THR A 199 -11.81 -1.19 13.94
N ARG A 200 -11.20 -0.74 12.82
CA ARG A 200 -11.05 -1.49 11.54
C ARG A 200 -12.36 -2.11 11.06
N THR A 201 -13.49 -1.56 11.50
CA THR A 201 -14.80 -2.07 11.16
C THR A 201 -15.14 -1.57 9.78
N THR A 202 -15.58 -2.45 8.89
CA THR A 202 -15.97 -2.05 7.54
C THR A 202 -17.21 -1.17 7.65
N PRO A 203 -17.17 0.11 7.22
CA PRO A 203 -18.29 1.01 7.37
C PRO A 203 -19.47 0.52 6.54
N ARG A 204 -20.68 0.59 7.13
CA ARG A 204 -21.92 0.10 6.51
C ARG A 204 -22.50 1.13 5.52
N ARG A 205 -22.04 2.38 5.58
CA ARG A 205 -22.41 3.51 4.70
C ARG A 205 -21.13 4.14 4.15
N ILE A 206 -21.13 4.54 2.89
CA ILE A 206 -19.96 5.13 2.24
C ILE A 206 -19.97 6.63 2.57
N GLY A 207 -19.23 7.06 3.59
CA GLY A 207 -18.91 8.47 3.81
C GLY A 207 -18.00 9.01 2.70
N THR A 208 -18.19 10.26 2.29
CA THR A 208 -17.37 10.95 1.29
C THR A 208 -16.60 12.08 1.93
N LEU A 209 -15.28 12.13 1.69
CA LEU A 209 -14.42 13.24 2.08
C LEU A 209 -14.26 14.18 0.88
N THR A 210 -14.59 15.45 1.04
CA THR A 210 -14.47 16.50 0.02
C THR A 210 -13.05 17.08 -0.01
N MET A 211 -12.71 17.77 -1.11
CA MET A 211 -11.41 18.44 -1.26
C MET A 211 -11.24 19.55 -0.21
N ASP A 212 -12.28 20.33 0.03
CA ASP A 212 -12.26 21.47 0.96
C ASP A 212 -11.99 20.99 2.40
N GLU A 213 -12.62 19.89 2.81
CA GLU A 213 -12.36 19.24 4.09
C GLU A 213 -10.89 18.75 4.20
N CYS A 214 -10.29 18.23 3.12
CA CYS A 214 -8.88 17.82 3.13
C CYS A 214 -7.93 19.01 3.32
N VAL A 215 -8.23 20.14 2.67
CA VAL A 215 -7.46 21.38 2.81
C VAL A 215 -7.58 21.94 4.23
N GLU A 216 -8.79 21.97 4.78
CA GLU A 216 -9.04 22.39 6.16
C GLU A 216 -8.29 21.51 7.17
N ILE A 217 -8.31 20.18 7.00
CA ILE A 217 -7.55 19.25 7.86
C ILE A 217 -6.05 19.58 7.83
N GLN A 218 -5.47 19.89 6.65
CA GLN A 218 -4.06 20.27 6.57
C GLN A 218 -3.76 21.62 7.25
N GLN A 219 -4.66 22.59 7.12
CA GLN A 219 -4.53 23.89 7.79
C GLN A 219 -4.59 23.72 9.31
N LEU A 220 -5.58 22.99 9.82
CA LEU A 220 -5.73 22.71 11.24
C LEU A 220 -4.52 21.95 11.80
N ARG A 221 -3.95 20.99 11.05
CA ARG A 221 -2.71 20.30 11.46
C ARG A 221 -1.52 21.27 11.60
N LYS A 222 -1.38 22.22 10.68
CA LYS A 222 -0.34 23.25 10.75
C LYS A 222 -0.54 24.16 11.97
N GLU A 223 -1.77 24.62 12.20
CA GLU A 223 -2.12 25.45 13.35
C GLU A 223 -1.86 24.75 14.68
N VAL A 224 -2.30 23.49 14.83
CA VAL A 224 -2.05 22.70 16.04
C VAL A 224 -0.54 22.51 16.26
N SER A 225 0.23 22.25 15.20
CA SER A 225 1.69 22.12 15.33
C SER A 225 2.35 23.43 15.77
N ALA A 226 1.90 24.57 15.24
CA ALA A 226 2.39 25.89 15.60
C ALA A 226 2.04 26.23 17.06
N LEU A 227 0.80 25.97 17.47
CA LEU A 227 0.34 26.18 18.85
C LEU A 227 1.11 25.29 19.84
N MET A 228 1.38 24.03 19.50
CA MET A 228 2.21 23.15 20.33
C MET A 228 3.64 23.67 20.49
N GLN A 229 4.25 24.20 19.43
CA GLN A 229 5.58 24.80 19.52
C GLN A 229 5.58 26.08 20.38
N GLN A 230 4.56 26.92 20.23
CA GLN A 230 4.40 28.11 21.06
C GLN A 230 4.22 27.74 22.53
N LYS A 231 3.37 26.76 22.83
CA LYS A 231 3.17 26.25 24.19
C LYS A 231 4.48 25.77 24.81
N ARG A 232 5.27 24.96 24.09
CA ARG A 232 6.58 24.48 24.56
C ARG A 232 7.56 25.62 24.85
N LYS A 233 7.57 26.67 24.01
CA LYS A 233 8.41 27.86 24.24
C LYS A 233 7.97 28.59 25.51
N LEU A 234 6.67 28.81 25.69
CA LEU A 234 6.13 29.46 26.88
C LEU A 234 6.40 28.66 28.15
N GLU A 235 6.25 27.33 28.11
CA GLU A 235 6.56 26.43 29.23
C GLU A 235 8.06 26.50 29.60
N LEU A 236 8.97 26.52 28.62
CA LEU A 236 10.40 26.69 28.87
C LEU A 236 10.73 28.07 29.47
N ASP A 237 10.10 29.12 28.97
CA ASP A 237 10.31 30.46 29.50
C ASP A 237 9.70 30.63 30.90
N ALA A 238 8.58 29.98 31.19
CA ALA A 238 8.01 29.91 32.53
C ALA A 238 8.97 29.20 33.49
N LYS A 239 9.49 28.03 33.11
CA LYS A 239 10.47 27.29 33.91
C LYS A 239 11.74 28.10 34.18
N ARG A 240 12.26 28.84 33.20
CA ARG A 240 13.40 29.75 33.40
C ARG A 240 13.10 30.87 34.40
N ARG A 241 11.89 31.43 34.37
CA ARG A 241 11.46 32.46 35.33
C ARG A 241 11.31 31.88 36.73
N GLU A 242 10.73 30.69 36.86
CA GLU A 242 10.63 29.98 38.13
C GLU A 242 12.01 29.67 38.71
N GLU A 243 12.95 29.16 37.92
CA GLU A 243 14.32 28.92 38.36
C GLU A 243 15.04 30.22 38.76
N ALA A 244 14.83 31.31 38.03
CA ALA A 244 15.39 32.61 38.39
C ALA A 244 14.80 33.15 39.70
N MET A 245 13.49 32.99 39.90
CA MET A 245 12.80 33.34 41.14
C MET A 245 13.28 32.49 42.31
N GLN A 246 13.46 31.18 42.11
CA GLN A 246 13.99 30.29 43.14
C GLN A 246 15.40 30.70 43.54
N ARG A 247 16.30 30.96 42.57
CA ARG A 247 17.65 31.46 42.88
C ARG A 247 17.64 32.82 43.58
N ALA A 248 16.65 33.67 43.31
CA ALA A 248 16.50 34.95 44.00
C ALA A 248 16.01 34.76 45.44
N LEU A 249 15.08 33.83 45.67
CA LEU A 249 14.63 33.43 47.00
C LEU A 249 15.78 32.82 47.81
N ASP A 250 16.53 31.88 47.26
CA ASP A 250 17.69 31.27 47.94
C ASP A 250 18.74 32.33 48.32
N LYS A 251 19.00 33.30 47.44
CA LYS A 251 19.89 34.44 47.75
C LYS A 251 19.30 35.40 48.80
N ALA A 252 17.97 35.49 48.90
CA ALA A 252 17.32 36.32 49.91
C ALA A 252 17.34 35.63 51.27
N THR A 253 17.10 34.31 51.32
CA THR A 253 17.19 33.51 52.55
C THR A 253 18.62 33.53 53.08
N GLU A 254 19.63 33.32 52.24
CA GLU A 254 21.03 33.44 52.66
C GLU A 254 21.40 34.84 53.20
N ARG A 255 20.80 35.90 52.66
CA ARG A 255 21.02 37.27 53.19
C ARG A 255 20.32 37.49 54.52
N ALA A 256 19.11 36.95 54.68
CA ALA A 256 18.39 36.99 55.94
C ALA A 256 19.16 36.23 57.03
N GLU A 257 19.64 35.02 56.74
CA GLU A 257 20.48 34.23 57.65
C GLU A 257 21.77 34.98 58.03
N ARG A 258 22.47 35.59 57.07
CA ARG A 258 23.65 36.43 57.37
C ARG A 258 23.30 37.64 58.25
N ALA A 259 22.17 38.28 58.00
CA ALA A 259 21.71 39.40 58.81
C ALA A 259 21.35 38.96 60.24
N GLU A 260 20.70 37.81 60.41
CA GLU A 260 20.39 37.22 61.71
C GLU A 260 21.66 36.85 62.50
N LEU A 261 22.66 36.27 61.85
CA LEU A 261 23.95 36.01 62.50
C LEU A 261 24.63 37.31 62.94
N ALA A 262 24.54 38.38 62.14
CA ALA A 262 25.09 39.68 62.51
C ALA A 262 24.35 40.31 63.69
N THR A 263 23.01 40.22 63.74
CA THR A 263 22.23 40.74 64.88
C THR A 263 22.45 39.93 66.15
N ASP A 264 22.64 38.61 66.08
CA ASP A 264 23.00 37.78 67.23
C ASP A 264 24.38 38.14 67.79
N VAL A 265 25.39 38.36 66.93
CA VAL A 265 26.71 38.85 67.35
C VAL A 265 26.61 40.21 68.04
N LEU A 266 25.84 41.15 67.48
CA LEU A 266 25.61 42.46 68.10
C LEU A 266 24.84 42.34 69.43
N GLY A 267 23.83 41.47 69.50
CA GLY A 267 23.07 41.20 70.72
C GLY A 267 23.95 40.62 71.82
N LYS A 268 24.84 39.68 71.48
CA LYS A 268 25.86 39.14 72.39
C LYS A 268 26.83 40.22 72.85
N ALA A 269 27.35 41.04 71.94
CA ALA A 269 28.27 42.14 72.27
C ALA A 269 27.62 43.13 73.25
N LEU A 270 26.36 43.50 73.01
CA LEU A 270 25.59 44.39 73.88
C LEU A 270 25.32 43.78 75.26
N ALA A 271 25.02 42.48 75.33
CA ALA A 271 24.84 41.75 76.59
C ALA A 271 26.15 41.61 77.39
N THR A 272 27.30 41.57 76.72
CA THR A 272 28.63 41.53 77.35
C THR A 272 29.20 42.91 77.69
N MET A 273 28.55 44.00 77.29
CA MET A 273 28.96 45.35 77.71
C MET A 273 28.58 45.56 79.18
N PRO A 274 29.52 45.94 80.07
CA PRO A 274 29.18 46.36 81.42
C PRO A 274 28.39 47.68 81.35
N GLY A 275 27.25 47.75 82.04
CA GLY A 275 26.37 48.92 82.01
C GLY A 275 27.10 50.20 82.42
N GLN A 276 27.38 51.08 81.46
CA GLN A 276 27.68 52.47 81.75
C GLN A 276 26.37 53.24 81.90
N HIS A 277 26.10 53.62 83.15
CA HIS A 277 25.07 54.57 83.51
C HIS A 277 25.51 55.98 83.09
N GLY A 278 24.70 56.62 82.24
CA GLY A 278 24.48 58.07 82.17
C GLY A 278 25.58 58.97 81.59
N VAL A 279 25.32 59.56 80.41
CA VAL A 279 25.60 60.99 80.15
C VAL A 279 24.53 61.53 79.21
N ASP A 280 23.71 62.45 79.74
CA ASP A 280 22.82 63.32 78.98
C ASP A 280 23.62 64.22 78.03
N SER A 281 23.19 64.36 76.78
CA SER A 281 23.39 65.59 76.02
C SER A 281 22.36 65.74 74.91
N ASN A 282 21.78 66.92 74.93
CA ASN A 282 20.57 67.40 74.30
C ASN A 282 20.83 67.90 72.87
N VAL A 283 19.80 67.80 72.01
CA VAL A 283 19.44 68.71 70.91
C VAL A 283 20.48 69.07 69.83
N ALA A 284 20.14 68.72 68.58
CA ALA A 284 20.22 69.64 67.45
C ALA A 284 19.14 69.28 66.40
N GLU A 285 18.04 70.04 66.43
CA GLU A 285 17.13 70.18 65.30
C GLU A 285 17.87 70.77 64.08
N GLY A 286 17.58 70.26 62.89
CA GLY A 286 18.23 70.68 61.66
C GLY A 286 17.53 70.16 60.40
N SER A 287 16.31 70.65 60.17
CA SER A 287 15.84 71.21 58.89
C SER A 287 16.02 70.45 57.55
N SER A 288 14.87 70.14 56.95
CA SER A 288 14.52 70.31 55.53
C SER A 288 14.81 69.20 54.51
N LEU A 289 13.73 68.47 54.20
CA LEU A 289 13.15 68.31 52.85
C LEU A 289 13.97 68.85 51.67
N LYS A 290 14.32 67.96 50.73
CA LYS A 290 14.22 68.26 49.29
C LYS A 290 13.99 66.98 48.48
N THR A 291 12.71 66.74 48.20
CA THR A 291 12.22 65.92 47.10
C THR A 291 12.64 66.55 45.77
N ASN A 292 13.30 65.82 44.89
CA ASN A 292 13.35 66.15 43.47
C ASN A 292 12.82 64.97 42.67
N ASN A 293 11.51 65.04 42.41
CA ASN A 293 10.91 64.42 41.24
C ASN A 293 11.38 65.21 40.01
N ALA A 294 12.01 64.54 39.05
CA ALA A 294 12.10 65.02 37.68
C ALA A 294 11.41 63.99 36.79
N SER A 295 10.13 64.25 36.54
CA SER A 295 9.36 63.63 35.47
C SER A 295 9.88 64.15 34.14
N THR A 296 10.27 63.27 33.22
CA THR A 296 10.13 63.53 31.78
C THR A 296 9.28 62.44 31.14
N THR A 297 8.01 62.79 31.03
CA THR A 297 7.03 62.22 30.12
C THR A 297 7.46 62.41 28.66
N LYS A 298 7.33 61.35 27.85
CA LYS A 298 7.03 61.25 26.40
C LYS A 298 7.67 59.97 25.86
N ASP A 299 7.06 59.13 25.01
CA ASP A 299 5.75 59.15 24.40
C ASP A 299 5.45 57.73 23.91
N ASN A 300 4.17 57.42 23.86
CA ASN A 300 3.61 56.15 23.43
C ASN A 300 3.54 56.12 21.89
N THR A 301 4.01 55.06 21.24
CA THR A 301 3.47 54.69 19.92
C THR A 301 3.52 53.19 19.68
N GLN A 302 2.38 52.55 19.93
CA GLN A 302 1.94 51.36 19.20
C GLN A 302 1.58 51.74 17.76
N LYS A 303 2.09 50.98 16.79
CA LYS A 303 1.46 50.63 15.50
C LYS A 303 2.08 49.28 15.11
N LYS A 304 1.38 48.14 15.18
CA LYS A 304 0.40 47.65 14.19
C LYS A 304 0.87 47.92 12.76
N HIS A 305 1.59 46.95 12.20
CA HIS A 305 1.30 46.34 10.90
C HIS A 305 1.88 44.93 10.88
#